data_AF-A0A358SLF2-F1
#
_entry.id   AF-A0A358SLF2-F1
#
_cell.length_a   1.000
_cell.length_b   1.000
_cell.length_c   1.000
_cell.angle_alpha   90.00
_cell.angle_beta   90.00
_cell.angle_gamma   90.00
#
_symmetry.space_group_name_H-M   'P 1'
#
loop_
_entity.id
_entity.type
_entity.pdbx_description
1 polymer ?
#
loop_
_entity_poly.entity_id
_entity_poly.type
_entity_poly.pdbx_seq_one_letter_code
_entity_poly.pdbx_strand_id
1 'polypeptide(L)'
;MISPGPCSGDDTYDLIDDALAELAERRGAWLGDDLTAMTLIGSLIDQAERFLPELVTNARLNGHTWDDIASALATSPAEARLRFDPESPIADSRWPDDH
;
A
#
# COMPACT_ATOMS: atom_id res chain seq x y z
N MET A 1 20.34 5.71 -10.13
CA MET A 1 19.31 6.76 -9.99
C MET A 1 18.60 6.47 -8.68
N ILE A 2 18.56 7.42 -7.76
CA ILE A 2 17.80 7.25 -6.51
C ILE A 2 16.33 7.35 -6.91
N SER A 3 15.57 6.25 -6.81
CA SER A 3 14.10 6.35 -6.91
C SER A 3 13.64 7.21 -5.73
N PRO A 4 12.92 8.32 -5.96
CA PRO A 4 12.39 9.09 -4.85
C PRO A 4 11.43 8.17 -4.09
N GLY A 5 11.61 8.10 -2.77
CA GLY A 5 10.66 7.41 -1.89
C GLY A 5 9.26 8.02 -2.01
N PRO A 6 8.25 7.40 -1.37
CA PRO A 6 6.89 7.93 -1.36
C PRO A 6 6.86 9.41 -0.95
N CYS A 7 6.14 10.22 -1.72
CA CYS A 7 5.94 11.63 -1.48
C CYS A 7 4.44 11.94 -1.52
N SER A 8 3.96 12.79 -0.61
CA SER A 8 2.60 13.32 -0.63
C SER A 8 2.61 14.74 -1.19
N GLY A 9 1.62 15.08 -1.99
CA GLY A 9 1.41 16.37 -2.63
C GLY A 9 -0.02 16.54 -3.13
N ASP A 10 -0.29 17.65 -3.82
CA ASP A 10 -1.61 18.00 -4.34
C ASP A 10 -2.18 16.88 -5.24
N ASP A 11 -1.33 16.27 -6.07
CA ASP A 11 -1.70 15.15 -6.94
C ASP A 11 -2.17 13.91 -6.16
N THR A 12 -1.45 13.54 -5.10
CA THR A 12 -1.85 12.42 -4.24
C THR A 12 -3.09 12.75 -3.40
N TYR A 13 -3.32 14.02 -3.07
CA TYR A 13 -4.51 14.45 -2.35
C TYR A 13 -5.75 14.31 -3.23
N ASP A 14 -5.70 14.85 -4.46
CA ASP A 14 -6.80 14.78 -5.42
C ASP A 14 -7.17 13.31 -5.73
N LEU A 15 -6.16 12.45 -5.91
CA LEU A 15 -6.39 11.02 -6.15
C LEU A 15 -7.04 10.29 -4.95
N ILE A 16 -6.74 10.70 -3.71
CA ILE A 16 -7.39 10.13 -2.53
C ILE A 16 -8.82 10.63 -2.40
N ASP A 17 -9.09 11.90 -2.69
CA ASP A 17 -10.46 12.44 -2.70
C ASP A 17 -11.34 11.72 -3.75
N ASP A 18 -10.83 11.56 -4.97
CA ASP A 18 -11.50 10.80 -6.04
C ASP A 18 -11.76 9.34 -5.63
N ALA A 19 -10.77 8.68 -5.02
CA ALA A 19 -10.92 7.30 -4.57
C ALA A 19 -11.98 7.16 -3.46
N LEU A 20 -12.08 8.14 -2.55
CA LEU A 20 -13.11 8.19 -1.52
C LEU A 20 -14.50 8.42 -2.11
N ALA A 21 -14.63 9.35 -3.04
CA ALA A 21 -15.89 9.62 -3.75
C ALA A 21 -16.40 8.37 -4.48
N GLU A 22 -15.54 7.73 -5.26
CA GLU A 22 -15.87 6.52 -6.01
C GLU A 22 -16.21 5.34 -5.07
N LEU A 23 -15.44 5.14 -3.99
CA LEU A 23 -15.73 4.06 -3.04
C LEU A 23 -17.03 4.31 -2.27
N ALA A 24 -17.31 5.57 -1.91
CA ALA A 24 -18.56 5.96 -1.27
C ALA A 24 -19.75 5.68 -2.19
N GLU A 25 -19.66 6.03 -3.48
CA GLU A 25 -20.70 5.72 -4.47
C GLU A 25 -20.96 4.22 -4.56
N ARG A 26 -19.90 3.41 -4.70
CA ARG A 26 -20.01 1.93 -4.78
C ARG A 26 -20.64 1.30 -3.55
N ARG A 27 -20.45 1.92 -2.37
CA ARG A 27 -20.97 1.42 -1.08
C ARG A 27 -22.28 2.08 -0.64
N GLY A 28 -22.80 3.05 -1.41
CA GLY A 28 -23.95 3.86 -1.02
C GLY A 28 -23.71 4.66 0.27
N ALA A 29 -22.47 5.07 0.51
CA ALA A 29 -22.05 5.79 1.71
C ALA A 29 -22.06 7.31 1.47
N TRP A 30 -22.26 8.08 2.54
CA TRP A 30 -22.29 9.55 2.47
C TRP A 30 -21.03 10.15 3.09
N LEU A 31 -20.24 10.88 2.29
CA LEU A 31 -18.99 11.50 2.72
C LEU A 31 -19.14 12.70 3.65
N GLY A 32 -20.36 13.18 3.90
CA GLY A 32 -20.61 14.28 4.86
C GLY A 32 -20.40 13.91 6.33
N ASP A 33 -20.14 12.63 6.62
CA ASP A 33 -19.81 12.11 7.94
C ASP A 33 -18.33 11.67 8.00
N ASP A 34 -17.57 12.25 8.93
CA ASP A 34 -16.15 11.99 9.09
C ASP A 34 -15.87 10.52 9.45
N LEU A 35 -16.75 9.85 10.20
CA LEU A 35 -16.58 8.43 10.52
C LEU A 35 -16.71 7.53 9.29
N THR A 36 -17.61 7.92 8.37
CA THR A 36 -17.74 7.27 7.07
C THR A 36 -16.47 7.46 6.24
N ALA A 37 -15.95 8.69 6.13
CA ALA A 37 -14.70 8.96 5.43
C ALA A 37 -13.52 8.17 6.04
N MET A 38 -13.40 8.13 7.37
CA MET A 38 -12.40 7.33 8.09
C MET A 38 -12.48 5.83 7.76
N THR A 39 -13.70 5.29 7.66
CA THR A 39 -13.92 3.87 7.33
C THR A 39 -13.50 3.56 5.89
N LEU A 40 -13.78 4.48 4.96
CA LEU A 40 -13.45 4.33 3.55
C LEU A 40 -11.94 4.43 3.32
N ILE A 41 -11.27 5.43 3.89
CA ILE A 41 -9.80 5.53 3.79
C ILE A 41 -9.12 4.35 4.48
N GLY A 42 -9.64 3.88 5.62
CA GLY A 42 -9.14 2.67 6.28
C GLY A 42 -9.27 1.43 5.39
N SER A 43 -10.35 1.32 4.61
CA SER A 43 -10.51 0.23 3.63
C SER A 43 -9.51 0.33 2.47
N LEU A 44 -9.26 1.53 1.97
CA LEU A 44 -8.28 1.75 0.89
C LEU A 44 -6.86 1.46 1.37
N ILE A 45 -6.51 1.86 2.60
CA ILE A 45 -5.23 1.54 3.22
C ILE A 45 -5.07 0.02 3.39
N ASP A 46 -6.07 -0.66 3.97
CA ASP A 46 -6.01 -2.13 4.13
C ASP A 46 -5.84 -2.83 2.77
N GLN A 47 -6.56 -2.40 1.74
CA GLN A 47 -6.41 -2.96 0.41
C GLN A 47 -5.01 -2.68 -0.17
N ALA A 48 -4.50 -1.45 -0.07
CA ALA A 48 -3.17 -1.10 -0.55
C ALA A 48 -2.08 -1.92 0.16
N GLU A 49 -2.21 -2.14 1.47
CA GLU A 49 -1.30 -3.01 2.21
C GLU A 49 -1.31 -4.46 1.70
N ARG A 50 -2.47 -5.00 1.32
CA ARG A 50 -2.57 -6.36 0.73
C ARG A 50 -1.97 -6.46 -0.67
N PHE A 51 -1.86 -5.35 -1.41
CA PHE A 51 -1.17 -5.31 -2.70
C PHE A 51 0.36 -5.35 -2.56
N LEU A 52 0.91 -4.84 -1.45
CA LEU A 52 2.37 -4.72 -1.29
C LEU A 52 3.13 -6.05 -1.34
N PRO A 53 2.70 -7.15 -0.67
CA PRO A 53 3.39 -8.44 -0.75
C PRO A 53 3.56 -8.98 -2.17
N GLU A 54 2.52 -8.87 -3.00
CA GLU A 54 2.57 -9.27 -4.41
C GLU A 54 3.58 -8.40 -5.18
N LEU A 55 3.50 -7.08 -5.05
CA LEU A 55 4.40 -6.15 -5.74
C LEU A 55 5.87 -6.38 -5.33
N VAL A 56 6.13 -6.61 -4.04
CA VAL A 56 7.47 -6.91 -3.51
C VAL A 56 7.96 -8.25 -4.05
N THR A 57 7.11 -9.28 -4.05
CA THR A 57 7.44 -10.60 -4.62
C THR A 57 7.82 -10.48 -6.09
N ASN A 58 7.02 -9.77 -6.88
CA ASN A 58 7.27 -9.52 -8.29
C ASN A 58 8.59 -8.74 -8.50
N ALA A 59 8.86 -7.71 -7.67
CA ALA A 59 10.13 -6.98 -7.73
C ALA A 59 11.33 -7.89 -7.44
N ARG A 60 11.23 -8.77 -6.42
CA ARG A 60 12.28 -9.75 -6.10
C ARG A 60 12.50 -10.74 -7.24
N LEU A 61 11.44 -11.25 -7.86
CA LEU A 61 11.52 -12.14 -9.02
C LEU A 61 12.15 -11.46 -10.25
N ASN A 62 11.95 -10.16 -10.39
CA ASN A 62 12.57 -9.34 -11.43
C ASN A 62 14.02 -8.90 -11.10
N GLY A 63 14.59 -9.39 -10.00
CA GLY A 63 15.99 -9.18 -9.63
C GLY A 63 16.28 -7.91 -8.83
N HIS A 64 15.26 -7.17 -8.37
CA HIS A 64 15.47 -6.02 -7.49
C HIS A 64 15.99 -6.45 -6.12
N THR A 65 16.89 -5.64 -5.57
CA THR A 65 17.48 -5.88 -4.25
C THR A 65 16.57 -5.45 -3.12
N TRP A 66 16.83 -5.91 -1.91
CA TRP A 66 16.14 -5.41 -0.72
C TRP A 66 16.41 -3.92 -0.48
N ASP A 67 17.57 -3.40 -0.91
CA ASP A 67 17.88 -1.97 -0.88
C ASP A 67 16.98 -1.16 -1.83
N ASP A 68 16.75 -1.65 -3.06
CA ASP A 68 15.85 -0.99 -4.02
C ASP A 68 14.41 -0.94 -3.48
N ILE A 69 13.93 -2.06 -2.91
CA ILE A 69 12.59 -2.18 -2.35
C ILE A 69 12.43 -1.29 -1.11
N ALA A 70 13.43 -1.30 -0.22
CA ALA A 70 13.42 -0.46 0.97
C ALA A 70 13.42 1.03 0.62
N SER A 71 14.19 1.43 -0.39
CA SER A 71 14.16 2.80 -0.91
C SER A 71 12.78 3.16 -1.46
N ALA A 72 12.14 2.27 -2.21
CA ALA A 72 10.81 2.50 -2.77
C ALA A 72 9.71 2.59 -1.69
N LEU A 73 9.90 1.93 -0.55
CA LEU A 73 8.95 1.92 0.58
C LEU A 73 9.32 2.90 1.70
N ALA A 74 10.37 3.72 1.52
CA ALA A 74 10.93 4.59 2.56
C ALA A 74 11.16 3.89 3.92
N THR A 75 11.72 2.68 3.88
CA THR A 75 12.04 1.87 5.05
C THR A 75 13.50 1.37 4.97
N SER A 76 13.95 0.57 5.93
CA SER A 76 15.27 -0.07 5.86
C SER A 76 15.21 -1.43 5.14
N PRO A 77 16.32 -1.89 4.51
CA PRO A 77 16.38 -3.22 3.90
C PRO A 77 16.07 -4.35 4.89
N ALA A 78 16.44 -4.18 6.16
CA ALA A 78 16.14 -5.14 7.22
C ALA A 78 14.64 -5.22 7.52
N GLU A 79 13.95 -4.07 7.62
CA GLU A 79 12.50 -4.02 7.83
C GLU A 79 11.73 -4.55 6.62
N ALA A 80 12.13 -4.18 5.41
CA ALA A 80 11.54 -4.70 4.17
C ALA A 80 11.68 -6.22 4.08
N ARG A 81 12.89 -6.74 4.34
CA ARG A 81 13.13 -8.19 4.35
C ARG A 81 12.34 -8.88 5.46
N LEU A 82 12.33 -8.34 6.66
CA LEU A 82 11.59 -8.91 7.79
C LEU A 82 10.08 -8.99 7.49
N ARG A 83 9.52 -7.99 6.81
CA ARG A 83 8.09 -7.95 6.47
C ARG A 83 7.72 -8.79 5.25
N PHE A 84 8.57 -8.91 4.23
CA PHE A 84 8.17 -9.45 2.94
C PHE A 84 8.99 -10.65 2.44
N ASP A 85 10.06 -11.06 3.11
CA ASP A 85 10.81 -12.27 2.75
C ASP A 85 10.00 -13.51 3.16
N PRO A 86 9.69 -14.45 2.24
CA PRO A 86 8.99 -15.69 2.59
C PRO A 86 9.70 -16.55 3.64
N GLU A 87 11.01 -16.38 3.81
CA GLU A 87 11.78 -17.05 4.87
C GLU A 87 11.66 -16.38 6.24
N SER A 88 11.02 -15.19 6.31
CA SER A 88 10.82 -14.46 7.55
C SER A 88 9.67 -15.07 8.38
N PRO A 89 9.83 -15.20 9.72
CA PRO A 89 8.78 -15.71 10.59
C PRO A 89 7.56 -14.78 10.70
N ILE A 90 7.69 -13.51 10.29
CA ILE A 90 6.61 -12.53 10.33
C ILE A 90 6.26 -12.00 8.93
N ALA A 91 6.58 -12.77 7.89
CA ALA A 91 6.27 -12.41 6.51
C ALA A 91 4.77 -12.12 6.36
N ASP A 92 4.45 -10.96 5.78
CA ASP A 92 3.09 -10.59 5.41
C ASP A 92 2.66 -11.45 4.24
N SER A 93 1.85 -12.47 4.53
CA SER A 93 1.38 -13.45 3.56
C SER A 93 0.01 -13.11 2.97
N ARG A 94 -0.52 -11.91 3.25
CA ARG A 94 -1.83 -11.48 2.72
C ARG A 94 -1.70 -11.25 1.21
N TRP A 95 -2.53 -11.90 0.41
CA TRP A 95 -2.68 -11.59 -1.01
C TRP A 95 -3.79 -10.56 -1.25
N PRO A 96 -3.76 -9.81 -2.36
CA PRO A 96 -4.74 -8.75 -2.64
C PRO A 96 -6.19 -9.24 -2.63
N ASP A 97 -6.42 -10.48 -3.07
CA ASP A 97 -7.74 -11.10 -3.24
C ASP A 97 -8.10 -12.07 -2.09
N ASP A 98 -7.22 -12.26 -1.11
CA ASP A 98 -7.54 -13.06 0.08
C ASP A 98 -8.52 -12.26 0.94
N HIS A 99 -9.77 -12.73 1.06
CA HIS A 99 -10.84 -12.12 1.85
C HIS A 99 -11.09 -12.88 3.16
#